data_AF-A0A7X2J9P4-F1
#
_entry.id   AF-A0A7X2J9P4-F1
#
_cell.length_a   1.000
_cell.length_b   1.000
_cell.length_c   1.000
_cell.angle_alpha   90.00
_cell.angle_beta   90.00
_cell.angle_gamma   90.00
#
_symmetry.space_group_name_H-M   'P 1'
#
loop_
_entity.id
_entity.type
_entity.pdbx_description
1 polymer ?
#
loop_
_entity_poly.entity_id
_entity_poly.type
_entity_poly.pdbx_seq_one_letter_code
_entity_poly.pdbx_strand_id
1 'polypeptide(L)'
;MEEKKNFFDFAENVLCTFGFMMILMMIFTFAFGEETRTLSTMFRLGGSGIALATMCQYLGLAILITGIRFLFFSERAAKYMPELYRICLMLLCSVLVIVLFIILFKWFPVQMWQAWVMFVLCFAICFGASVWIMSVKNRMENEKLEESLEYLKERWKEDQDGERD
;
A
#
# COMPACT_ATOMS: atom_id res chain seq x y z
N MET A 1 11.50 24.32 9.17
CA MET A 1 12.13 23.26 8.33
C MET A 1 11.28 22.00 8.22
N GLU A 2 10.21 21.82 9.03
CA GLU A 2 9.36 20.61 9.02
C GLU A 2 8.39 20.51 7.84
N GLU A 3 7.80 21.62 7.37
CA GLU A 3 6.84 21.57 6.23
C GLU A 3 7.48 21.19 4.89
N LYS A 4 8.72 21.64 4.62
CA LYS A 4 9.43 21.28 3.39
C LYS A 4 9.81 19.81 3.34
N LYS A 5 9.99 19.18 4.50
CA LYS A 5 10.32 17.75 4.62
C LYS A 5 9.13 16.90 4.19
N ASN A 6 7.91 17.26 4.61
CA ASN A 6 6.69 16.56 4.21
C ASN A 6 6.41 16.58 2.70
N PHE A 7 6.66 17.70 2.00
CA PHE A 7 6.43 17.76 0.55
C PHE A 7 7.46 16.93 -0.23
N PHE A 8 8.73 16.99 0.17
CA PHE A 8 9.78 16.20 -0.49
C PHE A 8 9.58 14.70 -0.23
N ASP A 9 9.26 14.31 1.00
CA ASP A 9 8.92 12.92 1.36
C ASP A 9 7.70 12.43 0.58
N PHE A 10 6.69 13.28 0.37
CA PHE A 10 5.54 12.94 -0.46
C PHE A 10 5.96 12.69 -1.92
N ALA A 11 6.72 13.61 -2.51
CA ALA A 11 7.19 13.48 -3.89
C ALA A 11 8.09 12.24 -4.08
N GLU A 12 8.96 11.95 -3.11
CA GLU A 12 9.78 10.73 -3.10
C GLU A 12 8.91 9.47 -3.10
N ASN A 13 7.92 9.40 -2.21
CA ASN A 13 7.01 8.25 -2.14
C ASN A 13 6.19 8.08 -3.43
N VAL A 14 5.75 9.18 -4.05
CA VAL A 14 5.06 9.15 -5.35
C VAL A 14 5.98 8.59 -6.44
N LEU A 15 7.20 9.11 -6.56
CA LEU A 15 8.16 8.69 -7.58
C LEU A 15 8.61 7.24 -7.37
N CYS A 16 8.85 6.80 -6.14
CA CYS A 16 9.14 5.41 -5.80
C CYS A 16 7.99 4.47 -6.20
N THR A 17 6.75 4.84 -5.85
CA THR A 17 5.56 4.05 -6.19
C THR A 17 5.38 3.96 -7.70
N PHE A 18 5.50 5.09 -8.39
CA PHE A 18 5.43 5.16 -9.85
C PHE A 18 6.52 4.32 -10.51
N GLY A 19 7.77 4.47 -10.08
CA GLY A 19 8.92 3.72 -10.60
C GLY A 19 8.73 2.21 -10.45
N PHE A 20 8.26 1.76 -9.29
CA PHE A 20 7.96 0.35 -9.05
C PHE A 20 6.85 -0.17 -9.99
N MET A 21 5.76 0.59 -10.13
CA MET A 21 4.69 0.25 -11.08
C MET A 21 5.20 0.17 -12.52
N MET A 22 6.07 1.10 -12.93
CA MET A 22 6.63 1.13 -14.28
C MET A 22 7.57 -0.06 -14.56
N ILE A 23 8.38 -0.47 -13.58
CA ILE A 23 9.23 -1.66 -13.69
C ILE A 23 8.36 -2.91 -13.88
N LEU A 24 7.32 -3.08 -13.05
CA LEU A 24 6.38 -4.19 -13.20
C LEU A 24 5.67 -4.16 -14.55
N MET A 25 5.23 -2.98 -15.00
CA MET A 25 4.63 -2.82 -16.32
C MET A 25 5.59 -3.17 -17.45
N MET A 26 6.88 -2.85 -17.33
CA MET A 26 7.89 -3.22 -18.32
C MET A 26 8.04 -4.74 -18.41
N ILE A 27 8.09 -5.42 -17.27
CA ILE A 27 8.15 -6.89 -17.20
C ILE A 27 6.89 -7.51 -17.82
N PHE A 28 5.70 -7.04 -17.46
CA PHE A 28 4.45 -7.55 -18.04
C PHE A 28 4.30 -7.25 -19.53
N THR A 29 4.76 -6.08 -19.98
CA THR A 29 4.74 -5.72 -21.40
C THR A 29 5.68 -6.62 -22.20
N PHE A 30 6.85 -6.95 -21.65
CA PHE A 30 7.78 -7.89 -22.27
C PHE A 30 7.24 -9.33 -22.29
N ALA A 31 6.61 -9.79 -21.21
CA ALA A 31 6.13 -11.17 -21.08
C ALA A 31 4.80 -11.43 -21.80
N PHE A 32 3.86 -10.50 -21.75
CA PHE A 32 2.47 -10.71 -22.17
C PHE A 32 1.91 -9.60 -23.08
N GLY A 33 2.71 -8.59 -23.42
CA GLY A 33 2.22 -7.39 -24.11
C GLY A 33 1.66 -7.65 -25.50
N GLU A 34 2.26 -8.55 -26.29
CA GLU A 34 1.77 -8.86 -27.64
C GLU A 34 0.39 -9.56 -27.62
N GLU A 35 0.20 -10.54 -26.73
CA GLU A 35 -1.05 -11.28 -26.61
C GLU A 35 -2.19 -10.41 -26.06
N THR A 36 -1.87 -9.48 -25.15
CA THR A 36 -2.85 -8.63 -24.46
C THR A 36 -3.14 -7.30 -25.18
N ARG A 37 -2.51 -7.07 -26.34
CA ARG A 37 -2.60 -5.81 -27.10
C ARG A 37 -4.03 -5.43 -27.49
N THR A 38 -4.88 -6.41 -27.78
CA THR A 38 -6.28 -6.22 -28.17
C THR A 38 -7.24 -6.27 -26.99
N LEU A 39 -6.79 -6.79 -25.85
CA LEU A 39 -7.60 -6.99 -24.64
C LEU A 39 -7.51 -5.78 -23.69
N SER A 40 -6.37 -5.10 -23.63
CA SER A 40 -6.12 -4.03 -22.67
C SER A 40 -5.55 -2.78 -23.31
N THR A 41 -6.09 -1.62 -22.93
CA THR A 41 -5.55 -0.31 -23.33
C THR A 41 -4.17 -0.04 -22.74
N MET A 42 -3.78 -0.74 -21.66
CA MET A 42 -2.46 -0.61 -21.06
C MET A 42 -1.36 -1.10 -22.01
N PHE A 43 -1.60 -2.22 -22.69
CA PHE A 43 -0.67 -2.88 -23.60
C PHE A 43 -0.95 -2.52 -25.06
N ARG A 44 -1.52 -1.35 -25.34
CA ARG A 44 -1.89 -0.93 -26.71
C ARG A 44 -0.72 -0.96 -27.70
N LEU A 45 0.50 -0.72 -27.23
CA LEU A 45 1.73 -0.81 -28.01
C LEU A 45 2.33 -2.23 -28.05
N GLY A 46 1.76 -3.17 -27.32
CA GLY A 46 2.28 -4.53 -27.14
C GLY A 46 3.73 -4.53 -26.65
N GLY A 47 4.56 -5.45 -27.16
CA GLY A 47 5.99 -5.52 -26.83
C GLY A 47 6.83 -4.31 -27.28
N SER A 48 6.27 -3.38 -28.07
CA SER A 48 6.98 -2.19 -28.53
C SER A 48 7.17 -1.11 -27.44
N GLY A 49 6.55 -1.28 -26.27
CA GLY A 49 6.74 -0.42 -25.11
C GLY A 49 5.43 0.04 -24.48
N ILE A 50 5.53 0.97 -23.52
CA ILE A 50 4.39 1.49 -22.77
C ILE A 50 3.95 2.83 -23.38
N ALA A 51 2.65 3.01 -23.62
CA ALA A 51 2.14 4.26 -24.16
C ALA A 51 2.37 5.43 -23.17
N LEU A 52 2.73 6.61 -23.68
CA LEU A 52 2.85 7.82 -22.86
C LEU A 52 1.57 8.10 -22.04
N ALA A 53 0.40 7.90 -22.64
CA ALA A 53 -0.88 8.03 -21.96
C ALA A 53 -1.01 7.08 -20.75
N THR A 54 -0.56 5.84 -20.89
CA THR A 54 -0.54 4.85 -19.80
C THR A 54 0.43 5.29 -18.70
N MET A 55 1.62 5.78 -19.04
CA MET A 55 2.56 6.33 -18.06
C MET A 55 1.93 7.48 -17.25
N CYS A 56 1.25 8.42 -17.91
CA CYS A 56 0.54 9.51 -17.23
C CYS A 56 -0.58 9.01 -16.31
N GLN A 57 -1.32 7.96 -16.73
CA GLN A 57 -2.35 7.33 -15.90
C GLN A 57 -1.74 6.71 -14.63
N TYR A 58 -0.64 5.96 -14.76
CA TYR A 58 0.05 5.37 -13.61
C TYR A 58 0.67 6.43 -12.68
N LEU A 59 1.16 7.53 -13.23
CA LEU A 59 1.64 8.67 -12.44
C LEU A 59 0.49 9.30 -11.63
N GLY A 60 -0.65 9.55 -12.28
CA GLY A 60 -1.86 10.05 -11.60
C GLY A 60 -2.35 9.10 -10.51
N LEU A 61 -2.34 7.79 -10.80
CA LEU A 61 -2.69 6.76 -9.82
C LEU A 61 -1.73 6.78 -8.61
N ALA A 62 -0.42 6.86 -8.84
CA ALA A 62 0.59 6.93 -7.78
C ALA A 62 0.41 8.18 -6.91
N ILE A 63 0.13 9.34 -7.51
CA ILE A 63 -0.17 10.58 -6.77
C ILE A 63 -1.40 10.40 -5.87
N LEU A 64 -2.48 9.83 -6.40
CA LEU A 64 -3.72 9.64 -5.64
C LEU A 64 -3.58 8.62 -4.52
N ILE A 65 -2.94 7.47 -4.77
CA ILE A 65 -2.72 6.44 -3.74
C ILE A 65 -1.82 6.97 -2.63
N THR A 66 -0.70 7.62 -2.98
CA THR A 66 0.20 8.22 -1.98
C THR A 66 -0.49 9.37 -1.24
N GLY A 67 -1.34 10.14 -1.94
CA GLY A 67 -2.19 11.18 -1.35
C GLY A 67 -3.14 10.62 -0.29
N ILE A 68 -3.88 9.56 -0.62
CA ILE A 68 -4.76 8.86 0.31
C ILE A 68 -3.96 8.32 1.50
N ARG A 69 -2.82 7.68 1.25
CA ARG A 69 -1.95 7.17 2.31
C ARG A 69 -1.51 8.30 3.25
N PHE A 70 -1.07 9.44 2.73
CA PHE A 70 -0.68 10.59 3.53
C PHE A 70 -1.86 11.16 4.33
N LEU A 71 -3.06 11.26 3.73
CA LEU A 71 -4.26 11.73 4.42
C LEU A 71 -4.66 10.82 5.60
N PHE A 72 -4.61 9.49 5.42
CA PHE A 72 -4.98 8.53 6.46
C PHE A 72 -3.92 8.37 7.56
N PHE A 73 -2.63 8.55 7.24
CA PHE A 73 -1.53 8.52 8.20
C PHE A 73 -1.24 9.89 8.85
N SER A 74 -1.89 10.98 8.40
CA SER A 74 -1.74 12.29 9.03
C SER A 74 -2.26 12.27 10.48
N GLU A 75 -1.50 12.89 11.39
CA GLU A 75 -1.71 12.89 12.85
C GLU A 75 -3.12 13.32 13.31
N ARG A 76 -3.92 13.99 12.47
CA ARG A 76 -5.31 14.34 12.80
C ARG A 76 -6.25 13.14 12.83
N ALA A 77 -5.99 12.11 12.04
CA ALA A 77 -6.76 10.86 12.08
C ALA A 77 -6.33 9.96 13.26
N ALA A 78 -5.15 10.22 13.85
CA ALA A 78 -4.48 9.41 14.88
C ALA A 78 -5.25 9.28 16.21
N LYS A 79 -6.21 10.19 16.47
CA LYS A 79 -6.73 10.41 17.81
C LYS A 79 -7.93 9.51 18.22
N TYR A 80 -8.59 8.81 17.29
CA TYR A 80 -9.89 8.16 17.58
C TYR A 80 -10.15 6.75 17.02
N MET A 81 -9.21 6.08 16.32
CA MET A 81 -9.48 4.78 15.69
C MET A 81 -8.37 3.75 15.87
N PRO A 82 -8.69 2.44 16.05
CA PRO A 82 -7.71 1.36 16.08
C PRO A 82 -6.94 1.28 14.75
N GLU A 83 -5.65 0.96 14.83
CA GLU A 83 -4.71 0.97 13.67
C GLU A 83 -5.19 0.10 12.50
N LEU A 84 -5.79 -1.06 12.80
CA LEU A 84 -6.33 -1.97 11.79
C LEU A 84 -7.47 -1.35 10.97
N TYR A 85 -8.33 -0.54 11.58
CA TYR A 85 -9.45 0.07 10.87
C TYR A 85 -8.95 1.12 9.86
N ARG A 86 -7.92 1.90 10.21
CA ARG A 86 -7.31 2.87 9.29
C ARG A 86 -6.69 2.19 8.08
N ILE A 87 -5.97 1.09 8.31
CA ILE A 87 -5.32 0.34 7.24
C ILE A 87 -6.39 -0.25 6.30
N CYS A 88 -7.43 -0.88 6.85
CA CYS A 88 -8.55 -1.39 6.06
C CYS A 88 -9.24 -0.30 5.24
N LEU A 89 -9.52 0.86 5.83
CA LEU A 89 -10.19 1.97 5.16
C LEU A 89 -9.31 2.61 4.07
N MET A 90 -8.01 2.79 4.34
CA MET A 90 -7.03 3.26 3.35
C MET A 90 -6.94 2.30 2.16
N LEU A 91 -6.88 0.99 2.41
CA LEU A 91 -6.88 -0.03 1.37
C LEU A 91 -8.17 -0.02 0.56
N LEU A 92 -9.32 0.09 1.21
CA LEU A 92 -10.62 0.20 0.55
C LEU A 92 -10.66 1.42 -0.39
N CYS A 93 -10.26 2.60 0.10
CA CYS A 93 -10.17 3.80 -0.73
C CYS A 93 -9.20 3.63 -1.91
N SER A 94 -8.06 2.98 -1.69
CA SER A 94 -7.07 2.73 -2.75
C SER A 94 -7.64 1.81 -3.83
N VAL A 95 -8.37 0.75 -3.45
CA VAL A 95 -9.07 -0.15 -4.39
C VAL A 95 -10.12 0.61 -5.17
N LEU A 96 -10.91 1.48 -4.52
CA LEU A 96 -11.92 2.28 -5.21
C LEU A 96 -11.30 3.20 -6.27
N VAL A 97 -10.15 3.82 -5.99
CA VAL A 97 -9.41 4.61 -6.99
C VAL A 97 -8.94 3.72 -8.14
N ILE A 98 -8.39 2.54 -7.86
CA ILE A 98 -7.96 1.61 -8.91
C ILE A 98 -9.15 1.19 -9.78
N VAL A 99 -10.28 0.83 -9.18
CA VAL A 99 -11.52 0.45 -9.90
C VAL A 99 -12.02 1.61 -10.77
N LEU A 100 -11.99 2.84 -10.26
CA LEU A 100 -12.35 4.04 -11.02
C LEU A 100 -11.43 4.21 -12.24
N PHE A 101 -10.12 4.04 -12.07
CA PHE A 101 -9.17 4.08 -13.18
C PHE A 101 -9.43 2.95 -14.20
N ILE A 102 -9.77 1.76 -13.74
CA ILE A 102 -10.12 0.63 -14.61
C ILE A 102 -11.32 0.98 -15.50
N ILE A 103 -12.35 1.59 -14.94
CA ILE A 103 -13.57 1.96 -15.66
C ILE A 103 -13.29 3.12 -16.63
N LEU A 104 -12.63 4.18 -16.17
CA LEU A 104 -12.36 5.38 -16.99
C LEU A 104 -11.40 5.11 -18.14
N PHE A 105 -10.31 4.40 -17.88
CA PHE A 105 -9.24 4.16 -18.87
C PHE A 105 -9.39 2.83 -19.60
N LYS A 106 -10.43 2.04 -19.27
CA LYS A 106 -10.70 0.71 -19.85
C LYS A 106 -9.47 -0.19 -19.82
N TRP A 107 -8.76 -0.15 -18.70
CA TRP A 107 -7.53 -0.93 -18.45
C TRP A 107 -7.75 -2.42 -18.63
N PHE A 108 -8.95 -2.91 -18.30
CA PHE A 108 -9.37 -4.28 -18.55
C PHE A 108 -10.80 -4.27 -19.13
N PRO A 109 -11.20 -5.32 -19.87
CA PRO A 109 -12.56 -5.42 -20.39
C PRO A 109 -13.55 -5.58 -19.23
N VAL A 110 -14.19 -4.48 -18.83
CA VAL A 110 -15.14 -4.41 -17.70
C VAL A 110 -16.31 -5.38 -17.86
N GLN A 111 -16.64 -5.76 -19.09
CA GLN A 111 -17.71 -6.71 -19.40
C GLN A 111 -17.33 -8.17 -19.13
N MET A 112 -16.05 -8.48 -18.96
CA MET A 112 -15.59 -9.85 -18.67
C MET A 112 -15.52 -10.07 -17.16
N TRP A 113 -16.48 -10.82 -16.61
CA TRP A 113 -16.52 -11.18 -15.19
C TRP A 113 -15.25 -11.91 -14.70
N GLN A 114 -14.59 -12.67 -15.59
CA GLN A 114 -13.33 -13.38 -15.29
C GLN A 114 -12.21 -12.42 -14.84
N ALA A 115 -12.09 -11.25 -15.46
CA ALA A 115 -11.07 -10.25 -15.09
C ALA A 115 -11.32 -9.69 -13.68
N TRP A 116 -12.59 -9.49 -13.31
CA TRP A 116 -12.99 -9.05 -11.97
C TRP A 116 -12.72 -10.11 -10.91
N VAL A 117 -12.99 -11.39 -11.21
CA VAL A 117 -12.68 -12.49 -10.29
C VAL A 117 -11.19 -12.58 -10.01
N MET A 118 -10.35 -12.50 -11.05
CA MET A 118 -8.89 -12.52 -10.87
C MET A 118 -8.38 -11.30 -10.11
N PHE A 119 -8.97 -10.12 -10.35
CA PHE A 119 -8.64 -8.91 -9.59
C PHE A 119 -8.98 -9.06 -8.10
N VAL A 120 -10.19 -9.52 -7.77
CA VAL A 120 -10.63 -9.74 -6.38
C VAL A 120 -9.79 -10.82 -5.72
N LEU A 121 -9.48 -11.91 -6.43
CA LEU A 121 -8.65 -12.99 -5.92
C LEU A 121 -7.22 -12.52 -5.63
N CYS A 122 -6.60 -11.76 -6.55
CA CYS A 122 -5.28 -11.18 -6.34
C CYS A 122 -5.29 -10.18 -5.18
N PHE A 123 -6.30 -9.31 -5.12
CA PHE A 123 -6.48 -8.38 -4.01
C PHE A 123 -6.62 -9.12 -2.66
N ALA A 124 -7.45 -10.16 -2.60
CA ALA A 124 -7.66 -10.94 -1.38
C ALA A 124 -6.37 -11.64 -0.92
N ILE A 125 -5.56 -12.16 -1.85
CA ILE A 125 -4.27 -12.78 -1.53
C ILE A 125 -3.29 -11.73 -1.02
N CYS A 126 -3.12 -10.61 -1.72
CA CYS A 126 -2.21 -9.54 -1.31
C CYS A 126 -2.62 -8.91 0.03
N PHE A 127 -3.91 -8.66 0.21
CA PHE A 127 -4.46 -8.13 1.45
C PHE A 127 -4.32 -9.13 2.59
N GLY A 128 -4.69 -10.40 2.36
CA GLY A 128 -4.55 -11.47 3.35
C GLY A 128 -3.11 -11.66 3.81
N ALA A 129 -2.15 -11.66 2.87
CA ALA A 129 -0.73 -11.72 3.20
C ALA A 129 -0.26 -10.50 4.01
N SER A 130 -0.71 -9.29 3.65
CA SER A 130 -0.37 -8.07 4.37
C SER A 130 -0.91 -8.06 5.81
N VAL A 131 -2.17 -8.48 5.99
CA VAL A 131 -2.79 -8.62 7.31
C VAL A 131 -2.11 -9.71 8.13
N TRP A 132 -1.76 -10.83 7.50
CA TRP A 132 -1.02 -11.91 8.16
C TRP A 132 0.32 -11.42 8.70
N ILE A 133 1.14 -10.78 7.85
CA ILE A 133 2.44 -10.23 8.25
C ILE A 133 2.26 -9.22 9.39
N MET A 134 1.27 -8.33 9.31
CA MET A 134 0.97 -7.36 10.37
C MET A 134 0.59 -8.06 11.68
N SER A 135 -0.25 -9.10 11.61
CA SER A 135 -0.69 -9.84 12.80
C SER A 135 0.46 -10.56 13.50
N VAL A 136 1.41 -11.13 12.73
CA VAL A 136 2.62 -11.77 13.26
C VAL A 136 3.53 -10.73 13.90
N LYS A 137 3.76 -9.60 13.22
CA LYS A 137 4.56 -8.50 13.75
C LYS A 137 3.97 -7.95 15.05
N ASN A 138 2.66 -7.70 15.08
CA ASN A 138 1.97 -7.21 16.28
C ASN A 138 2.08 -8.18 17.46
N ARG A 139 2.07 -9.50 17.23
CA ARG A 139 2.30 -10.49 18.28
C ARG A 139 3.71 -10.41 18.86
N MET A 140 4.72 -10.35 17.99
CA MET A 140 6.12 -10.24 18.40
C MET A 140 6.41 -8.94 19.15
N GLU A 141 5.83 -7.82 18.71
CA GLU A 141 5.98 -6.53 19.39
C GLU A 141 5.28 -6.52 20.75
N ASN A 142 4.13 -7.19 20.89
CA ASN A 142 3.44 -7.32 22.17
C ASN A 142 4.25 -8.13 23.20
N GLU A 143 4.82 -9.29 22.81
CA GLU A 143 5.64 -10.11 23.71
C GLU A 143 6.87 -9.34 24.22
N LYS A 144 7.54 -8.61 23.33
CA LYS A 144 8.71 -7.80 23.68
C LYS A 144 8.37 -6.64 24.62
N LEU A 145 7.20 -6.03 24.46
CA LEU A 145 6.71 -4.98 25.34
C LEU A 145 6.39 -5.52 26.74
N GLU A 146 5.79 -6.70 26.82
CA GLU A 146 5.46 -7.36 28.08
C GLU A 146 6.73 -7.74 28.86
N GLU A 147 7.73 -8.31 28.18
CA GLU A 147 9.04 -8.65 28.76
C GLU A 147 9.78 -7.39 29.28
N SER A 148 9.74 -6.30 28.52
CA SER A 148 10.33 -5.02 28.94
C SER A 148 9.61 -4.42 30.16
N LEU A 149 8.30 -4.64 30.28
CA LEU A 149 7.49 -4.15 31.40
C LEU A 149 7.75 -4.96 32.68
N GLU A 150 7.88 -6.28 32.56
CA GLU A 150 8.25 -7.16 33.68
C GLU A 150 9.64 -6.85 34.21
N TYR A 151 10.63 -6.69 33.33
CA TYR A 151 11.99 -6.28 33.70
C TYR A 151 12.01 -4.96 34.48
N LEU A 152 11.27 -3.94 34.02
CA LEU A 152 11.17 -2.66 34.72
C LEU A 152 10.49 -2.78 36.08
N LYS A 153 9.49 -3.67 36.21
CA LYS A 153 8.75 -3.91 37.45
C LYS A 153 9.59 -4.65 38.48
N GLU A 154 10.41 -5.61 38.06
CA GLU A 154 11.37 -6.30 38.93
C GLU A 154 12.43 -5.34 39.46
N ARG A 155 13.04 -4.56 38.56
CA ARG A 155 14.03 -3.54 38.94
C ARG A 155 13.47 -2.50 39.93
N TRP A 156 12.23 -2.05 39.73
CA TRP A 156 11.56 -1.15 40.66
C TRP A 156 11.33 -1.75 42.05
N LYS A 157 11.08 -3.07 42.14
CA LYS A 157 10.97 -3.77 43.42
C LYS A 157 12.31 -3.89 44.13
N GLU A 158 13.38 -4.22 43.39
CA GLU A 158 14.74 -4.29 43.95
C GLU A 158 15.20 -2.94 44.51
N ASP A 159 14.96 -1.83 43.79
CA ASP A 159 15.27 -0.48 44.28
C ASP A 159 14.46 -0.12 45.56
N GLN A 160 13.19 -0.53 45.63
CA GLN A 160 12.29 -0.30 46.79
C GLN A 160 12.63 -1.15 48.03
N ASP A 161 13.23 -2.33 47.84
CA ASP A 161 13.68 -3.18 48.94
C ASP A 161 15.10 -2.80 49.39
N GLY A 162 15.97 -2.36 48.46
CA GLY A 162 17.32 -1.85 48.78
C GLY A 162 17.35 -0.49 49.49
N GLU A 163 16.31 0.34 49.39
CA GLU A 163 16.16 1.56 50.21
C GLU A 163 15.57 1.30 51.60
N ARG A 164 15.12 0.07 51.92
CA ARG A 164 14.48 -0.29 53.20
C ARG A 164 15.39 -1.01 54.20
N ASP A 165 16.63 -1.33 53.82
CA ASP A 165 17.69 -1.92 54.67
C ASP A 165 18.76 -0.88 55.04
#